data_AF-A0A2M7P8X6-F1
#
_entry.id   AF-A0A2M7P8X6-F1
#
_cell.length_a   1.000
_cell.length_b   1.000
_cell.length_c   1.000
_cell.angle_alpha   90.00
_cell.angle_beta   90.00
_cell.angle_gamma   90.00
#
_symmetry.space_group_name_H-M   'P 1'
#
loop_
_entity.id
_entity.type
_entity.pdbx_description
1 polymer ?
#
loop_
_entity_poly.entity_id
_entity_poly.type
_entity_poly.pdbx_seq_one_letter_code
_entity_poly.pdbx_strand_id
1 'polypeptide(L)'
;MIETPPALQSKFEEHLQDKAIPDNLHRMYQKWLRFYLDFCKKYHVPPKCEKSLPPFIEKLRDKQQSQAQQEQAIKTVNLYYELLNEMGIPYQAPLSRPAIPPGHAPLNDKKQSAIDSAPTTTVS
;
A
#
# COMPACT_ATOMS: atom_id res chain seq x y z
N MET A 1 -14.44 -3.61 -11.63
CA MET A 1 -13.17 -3.98 -12.29
C MET A 1 -12.47 -2.72 -12.74
N ILE A 2 -11.43 -2.33 -12.02
CA ILE A 2 -10.43 -1.39 -12.52
C ILE A 2 -9.77 -1.98 -13.76
N GLU A 3 -9.43 -1.15 -14.74
CA GLU A 3 -8.43 -1.46 -15.74
C GLU A 3 -7.05 -1.31 -15.13
N THR A 4 -6.42 -2.44 -14.77
CA THR A 4 -5.02 -2.44 -14.36
C THR A 4 -4.19 -1.97 -15.57
N PRO A 5 -3.37 -0.92 -15.45
CA PRO A 5 -2.61 -0.41 -16.59
C PRO A 5 -1.69 -1.51 -17.15
N PRO A 6 -1.62 -1.71 -18.48
CA PRO A 6 -0.86 -2.80 -19.07
C PRO A 6 0.61 -2.76 -18.68
N ALA A 7 1.21 -1.57 -18.56
CA ALA A 7 2.59 -1.40 -18.08
C ALA A 7 2.84 -2.03 -16.69
N LEU A 8 1.87 -1.99 -15.78
CA LEU A 8 2.00 -2.63 -14.47
C LEU A 8 1.84 -4.16 -14.56
N GLN A 9 0.98 -4.65 -15.45
CA GLN A 9 0.80 -6.08 -15.69
C GLN A 9 2.05 -6.70 -16.30
N SER A 10 2.65 -6.05 -17.32
CA SER A 10 3.92 -6.48 -17.92
C SER A 10 5.06 -6.47 -16.90
N LYS A 11 5.23 -5.41 -16.11
CA LYS A 11 6.27 -5.38 -15.08
C LYS A 11 6.09 -6.43 -13.99
N PHE A 12 4.84 -6.78 -13.67
CA PHE A 12 4.57 -7.89 -12.77
C PHE A 12 4.86 -9.25 -13.40
N GLU A 13 4.53 -9.44 -14.69
CA GLU A 13 4.87 -10.67 -15.43
C GLU A 13 6.38 -10.86 -15.55
N GLU A 14 7.15 -9.81 -15.87
CA GLU A 14 8.63 -9.81 -15.85
C GLU A 14 9.16 -10.23 -14.47
N HIS A 15 8.58 -9.72 -13.38
CA HIS A 15 8.99 -10.09 -12.02
C HIS A 15 8.60 -11.53 -11.64
N LEU A 16 7.48 -12.07 -12.15
CA LEU A 16 7.14 -13.49 -12.00
C LEU A 16 8.15 -14.39 -12.74
N GLN A 17 8.65 -13.96 -13.90
CA GLN A 17 9.69 -14.66 -14.66
C GLN A 17 11.04 -14.64 -13.94
N ASP A 18 11.45 -13.49 -13.39
CA ASP A 18 12.67 -13.38 -12.56
C ASP A 18 12.64 -14.33 -11.35
N LYS A 19 11.50 -14.40 -10.65
CA LYS A 19 11.24 -15.33 -9.54
C LYS A 19 11.09 -16.81 -9.97
N ALA A 20 11.35 -17.14 -11.24
CA ALA A 20 11.21 -18.47 -11.83
C ALA A 20 9.83 -19.14 -11.63
N ILE A 21 8.76 -18.33 -11.55
CA ILE A 21 7.39 -18.85 -11.43
C ILE A 21 6.93 -19.33 -12.82
N PRO A 22 6.35 -20.53 -12.96
CA PRO A 22 5.94 -21.06 -14.26
C PRO A 22 4.75 -20.29 -14.85
N ASP A 23 4.77 -20.09 -16.17
CA ASP A 23 3.83 -19.25 -16.94
C ASP A 23 2.36 -19.67 -16.78
N ASN A 24 2.13 -20.98 -16.59
CA ASN A 24 0.81 -21.55 -16.28
C ASN A 24 0.16 -20.91 -15.03
N LEU A 25 0.97 -20.43 -14.08
CA LEU A 25 0.49 -19.71 -12.91
C LEU A 25 0.35 -18.21 -13.13
N HIS A 26 1.08 -17.59 -14.07
CA HIS A 26 1.09 -16.12 -14.25
C HIS A 26 -0.32 -15.55 -14.44
N ARG A 27 -1.16 -16.21 -15.24
CA ARG A 27 -2.59 -15.85 -15.42
C ARG A 27 -3.37 -15.83 -14.11
N MET A 28 -3.07 -16.74 -13.19
CA MET A 28 -3.69 -16.80 -11.87
C MET A 28 -3.19 -15.66 -10.97
N TYR A 29 -1.89 -15.41 -10.94
CA TYR A 29 -1.27 -14.30 -10.20
C TYR A 29 -1.78 -12.94 -10.71
N GLN A 30 -1.82 -12.70 -12.03
CA GLN A 30 -2.39 -11.47 -12.61
C GLN A 30 -3.87 -11.26 -12.25
N LYS A 31 -4.66 -12.35 -12.24
CA LYS A 31 -6.07 -12.31 -11.78
C LYS A 31 -6.16 -11.88 -10.32
N TRP A 32 -5.36 -12.46 -9.43
CA TRP A 32 -5.31 -12.07 -8.01
C TRP A 32 -4.86 -10.62 -7.82
N LEU A 33 -3.87 -10.15 -8.57
CA LEU A 33 -3.40 -8.77 -8.51
C LEU A 33 -4.52 -7.79 -8.89
N ARG A 34 -5.28 -8.09 -9.96
CA ARG A 34 -6.43 -7.26 -10.36
C ARG A 34 -7.53 -7.25 -9.31
N PHE A 35 -7.81 -8.37 -8.64
CA PHE A 35 -8.75 -8.42 -7.53
C PHE A 35 -8.29 -7.62 -6.30
N TYR A 36 -7.00 -7.67 -5.96
CA TYR A 36 -6.42 -6.88 -4.88
C TYR A 36 -6.51 -5.38 -5.17
N LEU A 37 -6.16 -4.94 -6.39
CA LEU A 37 -6.28 -3.53 -6.78
C LEU A 37 -7.74 -3.04 -6.79
N ASP A 38 -8.68 -3.86 -7.29
CA ASP A 38 -10.13 -3.55 -7.25
C ASP A 38 -10.64 -3.41 -5.81
N PHE A 39 -10.18 -4.29 -4.90
CA PHE A 39 -10.42 -4.18 -3.45
C PHE A 39 -9.84 -2.88 -2.87
N CYS A 40 -8.57 -2.54 -3.16
CA CYS A 40 -7.94 -1.32 -2.67
C CYS A 40 -8.70 -0.05 -3.07
N LYS A 41 -9.12 0.07 -4.34
CA LYS A 41 -9.95 1.20 -4.77
C LYS A 41 -11.33 1.17 -4.14
N LYS A 42 -12.00 0.00 -4.09
CA LYS A 42 -13.36 -0.13 -3.56
C LYS A 42 -13.46 0.28 -2.08
N TYR A 43 -12.45 -0.03 -1.29
CA TYR A 43 -12.40 0.29 0.14
C TYR A 43 -11.53 1.50 0.47
N HIS A 44 -11.03 2.22 -0.56
CA HIS A 44 -10.11 3.36 -0.43
C HIS A 44 -8.87 3.07 0.46
N VAL A 45 -8.46 1.80 0.56
CA VAL A 45 -7.27 1.40 1.31
C VAL A 45 -6.02 1.52 0.43
N PRO A 46 -4.88 2.00 0.95
CA PRO A 46 -3.70 2.19 0.11
C PRO A 46 -3.17 0.83 -0.39
N PRO A 47 -3.00 0.61 -1.69
CA PRO A 47 -2.46 -0.66 -2.21
C PRO A 47 -0.99 -0.91 -1.83
N LYS A 48 -0.37 0.00 -1.06
CA LYS A 48 1.02 -0.01 -0.60
C LYS A 48 1.16 -0.14 0.92
N CYS A 49 0.15 -0.66 1.61
CA CYS A 49 0.16 -0.86 3.06
C CYS A 49 -0.12 -2.33 3.43
N GLU A 50 0.69 -2.92 4.31
CA GLU A 50 0.47 -4.25 4.92
C GLU A 50 -0.94 -4.39 5.48
N LYS A 51 -1.47 -3.32 6.08
CA LYS A 51 -2.83 -3.26 6.66
C LYS A 51 -3.95 -3.55 5.64
N SER A 52 -3.67 -3.50 4.33
CA SER A 52 -4.61 -3.84 3.26
C SER A 52 -4.67 -5.33 2.94
N LEU A 53 -3.66 -6.12 3.33
CA LEU A 53 -3.61 -7.56 3.08
C LEU A 53 -4.54 -8.37 4.00
N PRO A 54 -4.56 -8.21 5.34
CA PRO A 54 -5.49 -8.94 6.22
C PRO A 54 -6.97 -8.84 5.80
N PRO A 55 -7.56 -7.64 5.60
CA PRO A 55 -8.98 -7.53 5.24
C PRO A 55 -9.28 -8.04 3.82
N PHE A 56 -8.28 -8.07 2.92
CA PHE A 56 -8.41 -8.74 1.63
C PHE A 56 -8.53 -10.26 1.79
N ILE A 57 -7.68 -10.88 2.63
CA ILE A 57 -7.73 -12.33 2.88
C ILE A 57 -9.00 -12.74 3.63
N GLU A 58 -9.46 -11.93 4.59
CA GLU A 58 -10.77 -12.12 5.22
C GLU A 58 -11.91 -12.07 4.18
N LYS A 59 -11.83 -11.17 3.19
CA LYS A 59 -12.78 -11.12 2.07
C LYS A 59 -12.75 -12.36 1.18
N LEU A 60 -11.60 -13.02 1.03
CA LEU A 60 -11.50 -14.28 0.30
C LEU A 60 -12.08 -15.45 1.11
N ARG A 61 -11.88 -15.45 2.44
CA ARG A 61 -12.47 -16.45 3.34
C ARG A 61 -14.00 -16.37 3.38
N ASP A 62 -14.55 -15.15 3.48
CA ASP A 62 -15.98 -14.81 3.35
C ASP A 62 -16.57 -15.33 2.02
N LYS A 63 -15.78 -15.27 0.93
CA LYS A 63 -16.13 -15.80 -0.40
C LYS A 63 -15.86 -17.30 -0.60
N GLN A 64 -15.69 -18.06 0.49
CA GLN A 64 -15.37 -19.50 0.49
C GLN A 64 -14.22 -19.89 -0.46
N GLN A 65 -13.23 -19.01 -0.66
CA GLN A 65 -12.05 -19.35 -1.44
C GLN A 65 -11.22 -20.40 -0.69
N SER A 66 -10.80 -21.45 -1.40
CA SER A 66 -9.97 -22.54 -0.86
C SER A 66 -8.67 -22.02 -0.23
N GLN A 67 -8.08 -22.74 0.72
CA GLN A 67 -6.79 -22.33 1.31
C GLN A 67 -5.70 -22.07 0.25
N ALA A 68 -5.55 -22.96 -0.73
CA ALA A 68 -4.61 -22.76 -1.85
C ALA A 68 -4.87 -21.45 -2.65
N GLN A 69 -6.13 -21.03 -2.78
CA GLN A 69 -6.49 -19.76 -3.44
C GLN A 69 -6.16 -18.56 -2.55
N GLN A 70 -6.34 -18.67 -1.23
CA GLN A 70 -5.91 -17.66 -0.26
C GLN A 70 -4.37 -17.53 -0.27
N GLU A 71 -3.63 -18.64 -0.27
CA GLU A 71 -2.16 -18.64 -0.34
C GLU A 71 -1.64 -18.04 -1.65
N GLN A 72 -2.24 -18.38 -2.80
CA GLN A 72 -1.91 -17.76 -4.09
C GLN A 72 -2.16 -16.25 -4.05
N ALA A 73 -3.27 -15.80 -3.48
CA ALA A 73 -3.57 -14.37 -3.32
C ALA A 73 -2.56 -13.67 -2.40
N ILE A 74 -2.18 -14.27 -1.27
CA ILE A 74 -1.14 -13.77 -0.35
C ILE A 74 0.19 -13.63 -1.09
N LYS A 75 0.66 -14.69 -1.77
CA LYS A 75 1.91 -14.68 -2.54
C LYS A 75 1.88 -13.60 -3.64
N THR A 76 0.76 -13.44 -4.33
CA THR A 76 0.58 -12.40 -5.35
C THR A 76 0.79 -11.00 -4.77
N VAL A 77 0.18 -10.70 -3.62
CA VAL A 77 0.28 -9.37 -3.00
C VAL A 77 1.69 -9.11 -2.46
N ASN A 78 2.36 -10.13 -1.91
CA ASN A 78 3.75 -10.00 -1.47
C ASN A 78 4.70 -9.71 -2.64
N LEU A 79 4.59 -10.46 -3.75
CA LEU A 79 5.36 -10.22 -4.98
C LEU A 79 5.11 -8.81 -5.55
N TYR A 80 3.89 -8.30 -5.41
CA TYR A 80 3.56 -6.93 -5.80
C TYR A 80 4.22 -5.88 -4.90
N TYR A 81 4.35 -6.15 -3.59
CA TYR A 81 5.11 -5.28 -2.68
C TYR A 81 6.62 -5.31 -2.97
N GLU A 82 7.19 -6.48 -3.28
CA GLU A 82 8.58 -6.61 -3.72
C GLU A 82 8.84 -5.76 -4.98
N LEU A 83 7.99 -5.91 -6.01
CA LEU A 83 8.08 -5.13 -7.24
C LEU A 83 7.96 -3.61 -7.01
N LEU A 84 7.07 -3.17 -6.13
CA LEU A 84 6.95 -1.74 -5.78
C LEU A 84 8.23 -1.20 -5.13
N ASN A 85 8.85 -1.98 -4.25
CA ASN A 85 10.11 -1.64 -3.61
C ASN A 85 11.26 -1.57 -4.63
N GLU A 86 11.32 -2.52 -5.56
CA GLU A 86 12.29 -2.57 -6.66
C GLU A 86 12.16 -1.38 -7.62
N MET A 87 10.94 -0.93 -7.93
CA MET A 87 10.68 0.28 -8.70
C MET A 87 11.07 1.59 -7.97
N GLY A 88 11.62 1.53 -6.75
CA GLY A 88 11.93 2.70 -5.93
C GLY A 88 10.69 3.48 -5.48
N ILE A 89 9.51 2.86 -5.55
CA ILE A 89 8.26 3.47 -5.12
C ILE A 89 8.10 3.19 -3.62
N PRO A 90 8.25 4.19 -2.74
CA PRO A 90 8.33 3.93 -1.30
C PRO A 90 7.07 3.22 -0.79
N TYR A 91 7.30 2.04 -0.25
CA TYR A 91 6.32 1.23 0.44
C TYR A 91 5.87 1.98 1.71
N GLN A 92 4.57 2.22 1.85
CA GLN A 92 4.02 2.99 2.96
C GLN A 92 3.77 2.05 4.16
N ALA A 93 4.85 1.68 4.83
CA ALA A 93 4.79 1.16 6.18
C ALA A 93 3.97 2.14 7.07
N PRO A 94 3.20 1.64 8.06
CA PRO A 94 2.25 2.47 8.80
C PRO A 94 2.93 3.56 9.66
N LEU A 95 3.08 4.75 9.08
CA LEU A 95 3.47 6.01 9.71
C LEU A 95 4.81 6.00 10.46
N SER A 96 5.90 5.81 9.71
CA SER A 96 7.12 6.60 9.97
C SER A 96 7.08 7.83 9.05
N ARG A 97 7.11 9.03 9.65
CA ARG A 97 6.98 10.33 8.96
C ARG A 97 7.91 10.43 7.74
N PRO A 98 7.50 11.13 6.66
CA PRO A 98 8.46 11.58 5.66
C PRO A 98 9.48 12.53 6.33
N ALA A 99 10.75 12.15 6.32
CA ALA A 99 11.83 13.09 6.55
C ALA A 99 11.83 14.07 5.38
N ILE A 100 11.45 15.32 5.65
CA ILE A 100 11.47 16.42 4.67
C ILE A 100 12.93 16.60 4.22
N PRO A 101 13.25 16.52 2.93
CA PRO A 101 14.59 16.86 2.46
C PRO A 101 14.85 18.36 2.71
N PRO A 102 15.96 18.74 3.37
CA PRO A 102 16.24 20.13 3.68
C PRO A 102 16.66 20.87 2.40
N GLY A 103 15.76 21.69 1.82
CA GLY A 103 16.01 22.23 0.49
C GLY A 103 15.19 23.43 0.01
N HIS A 104 14.28 24.00 0.80
CA HIS A 104 13.63 25.28 0.45
C HIS A 104 13.60 26.21 1.66
N ALA A 105 14.20 27.39 1.48
CA ALA A 105 14.52 28.35 2.54
C ALA A 105 13.26 29.14 3.02
N PRO A 106 13.30 29.71 4.24
CA PRO A 106 12.21 30.53 4.76
C PRO A 106 12.29 31.98 4.25
N LEU A 107 11.14 32.54 3.88
CA LEU A 107 10.93 33.98 3.80
C LEU A 107 9.45 34.22 4.17
N ASN A 108 9.19 34.70 5.40
CA ASN A 108 8.81 36.08 5.71
C ASN A 108 7.35 36.39 5.24
N ASP A 109 6.43 36.96 6.03
CA ASP A 109 6.56 37.52 7.39
C ASP A 109 5.17 37.79 8.00
N LYS A 110 5.12 38.00 9.34
CA LYS A 110 4.22 38.98 10.02
C LYS A 110 2.69 38.81 9.83
N LYS A 111 1.88 38.52 10.86
CA LYS A 111 1.58 39.42 12.00
C LYS A 111 0.71 38.64 13.01
N GLN A 112 1.13 38.31 14.24
CA GLN A 112 1.34 39.17 15.42
C GLN A 112 0.06 39.77 16.03
N SER A 113 -0.46 39.10 17.08
CA SER A 113 -0.78 39.63 18.43
C SER A 113 -1.54 38.54 19.22
N ALA A 114 -1.10 38.10 20.40
CA ALA A 114 -1.15 38.79 21.71
C ALA A 114 -2.59 38.93 22.23
N ILE A 115 -2.98 38.74 23.50
CA ILE A 115 -2.38 38.27 24.78
C ILE A 115 -3.57 37.69 25.62
N ASP A 116 -3.53 37.21 26.87
CA ASP A 116 -2.55 37.30 27.97
C ASP A 116 -2.70 36.17 29.04
N SER A 117 -1.79 36.16 30.02
CA SER A 117 -1.99 35.73 31.42
C SER A 117 -2.13 34.24 31.80
N ALA A 118 -1.42 33.89 32.88
CA ALA A 118 -1.28 32.55 33.46
C ALA A 118 -2.00 32.47 34.84
N PRO A 119 -1.40 31.81 35.86
CA PRO A 119 -1.75 30.46 36.30
C PRO A 119 -2.56 30.45 37.61
N THR A 120 -2.91 29.26 38.15
CA THR A 120 -2.65 28.88 39.57
C THR A 120 -3.25 27.50 39.91
N THR A 121 -2.44 26.71 40.62
CA THR A 121 -2.74 25.54 41.47
C THR A 121 -4.15 25.48 42.12
N THR A 122 -4.75 24.29 42.18
CA THR A 122 -5.72 23.93 43.24
C THR A 122 -5.63 22.43 43.56
N VAL A 123 -5.75 22.13 44.85
CA VAL A 123 -5.65 20.80 45.49
C VAL A 123 -7.04 20.19 45.71
N SER A 124 -7.11 18.86 45.80
CA SER A 124 -8.10 18.11 46.62
C SER A 124 -7.52 16.75 47.00
#